data_AF-A0A258GL69-F1
#
_entry.id   AF-A0A258GL69-F1
#
_cell.length_a   1.000
_cell.length_b   1.000
_cell.length_c   1.000
_cell.angle_alpha   90.00
_cell.angle_beta   90.00
_cell.angle_gamma   90.00
#
_symmetry.space_group_name_H-M   'P 1'
#
loop_
_entity.id
_entity.type
_entity.pdbx_description
1 polymer ?
#
loop_
_entity_poly.entity_id
_entity_poly.type
_entity_poly.pdbx_seq_one_letter_code
_entity_poly.pdbx_strand_id
1 'polypeptide(L)' 'MTTPTDAPRLAWYYSIPVFGWIARDLVHGTRDNILYFLVILVTLMVLAVKTWGLVALGLTALATVPVIFATLILITIGK' A
#
# COMPACT_ATOMS: atom_id res chain seq x y z
N MET A 1 -8.16 -3.32 -43.59
CA MET A 1 -8.90 -2.64 -42.51
C MET A 1 -8.48 -3.31 -41.21
N THR A 2 -7.44 -2.81 -40.55
CA THR A 2 -6.90 -3.38 -39.30
C THR A 2 -7.47 -2.60 -38.13
N THR A 3 -8.35 -3.21 -37.35
CA THR A 3 -8.85 -2.65 -36.09
C THR A 3 -7.69 -2.48 -35.11
N PRO A 4 -7.44 -1.28 -34.55
CA PRO A 4 -6.60 -1.17 -33.38
C PRO A 4 -7.32 -1.90 -32.25
N THR A 5 -6.78 -3.06 -31.86
CA THR A 5 -7.24 -3.75 -30.66
C THR A 5 -6.84 -2.88 -29.47
N ASP A 6 -7.79 -2.13 -28.93
CA ASP A 6 -7.71 -1.52 -27.60
C ASP A 6 -7.59 -2.66 -26.58
N ALA A 7 -6.37 -3.17 -26.41
CA ALA A 7 -6.04 -4.06 -25.31
C ALA A 7 -6.29 -3.26 -24.02
N PRO A 8 -7.14 -3.76 -23.10
CA PRO A 8 -7.38 -3.07 -21.84
C PRO A 8 -6.04 -2.90 -21.14
N ARG A 9 -5.59 -1.65 -21.02
CA ARG A 9 -4.36 -1.29 -20.31
C ARG A 9 -4.58 -1.60 -18.83
N LEU A 10 -4.40 -2.86 -18.45
CA LEU A 10 -4.33 -3.26 -17.05
C LEU A 10 -3.25 -2.37 -16.41
N ALA A 11 -3.64 -1.59 -15.41
CA ALA A 11 -2.79 -0.58 -14.82
C ALA A 11 -1.44 -1.19 -14.46
N TRP A 12 -0.34 -0.54 -14.90
CA TRP A 12 1.04 -0.99 -14.77
C TRP A 12 1.43 -1.49 -13.36
N TYR A 13 0.71 -1.03 -12.34
CA TYR A 13 0.86 -1.43 -10.94
C TYR A 13 0.50 -2.91 -10.65
N TYR A 14 -0.32 -3.56 -11.49
CA TYR A 14 -0.64 -4.99 -11.38
C TYR A 14 0.51 -5.92 -11.82
N SER A 15 1.52 -5.40 -12.49
CA SER A 15 2.68 -6.18 -12.95
C SER A 15 3.82 -6.24 -11.94
N ILE A 16 3.71 -5.52 -10.81
CA ILE A 16 4.71 -5.59 -9.74
C ILE A 16 4.41 -6.86 -8.93
N PRO A 17 5.27 -7.90 -8.95
CA PRO A 17 4.91 -9.23 -8.45
C PRO A 17 4.55 -9.26 -6.96
N VAL A 18 5.09 -8.33 -6.15
CA VAL A 18 4.79 -8.25 -4.71
C VAL A 18 3.63 -7.30 -4.43
N PHE A 19 3.70 -6.05 -4.92
CA PHE A 19 2.69 -5.03 -4.64
C PHE A 19 1.41 -5.18 -5.47
N GLY A 20 1.52 -5.65 -6.71
CA GLY A 20 0.40 -5.86 -7.62
C GLY A 20 -0.48 -7.05 -7.25
N TRP A 21 0.10 -8.10 -6.63
CA TRP A 21 -0.66 -9.21 -6.09
C TRP A 21 -1.47 -8.77 -4.86
N ILE A 22 -0.81 -8.11 -3.90
CA ILE A 22 -1.46 -7.55 -2.70
C ILE A 22 -2.57 -6.55 -3.09
N ALA A 23 -2.31 -5.63 -4.03
CA ALA A 23 -3.30 -4.68 -4.49
C ALA A 23 -4.50 -5.35 -5.17
N ARG A 24 -4.27 -6.41 -5.97
CA ARG A 24 -5.35 -7.21 -6.55
C ARG A 24 -6.19 -7.87 -5.47
N ASP A 25 -5.54 -8.42 -4.46
CA ASP A 25 -6.15 -9.14 -3.36
C ASP A 25 -6.92 -8.24 -2.40
N LEU A 26 -6.51 -6.99 -2.19
CA LEU A 26 -7.30 -6.01 -1.44
C LEU A 26 -8.52 -5.50 -2.21
N VAL A 27 -8.43 -5.40 -3.55
CA VAL A 27 -9.52 -4.86 -4.39
C VAL A 27 -10.56 -5.92 -4.76
N HIS A 28 -10.11 -7.15 -5.03
CA HIS A 28 -10.97 -8.24 -5.51
C HIS A 28 -11.19 -9.35 -4.46
N GLY A 29 -10.43 -9.36 -3.37
CA GLY A 29 -10.55 -10.36 -2.32
C GLY A 29 -11.72 -10.11 -1.36
N THR A 30 -12.02 -11.13 -0.56
CA THR A 30 -13.03 -11.09 0.50
C THR A 30 -12.68 -10.03 1.55
N ARG A 31 -13.68 -9.51 2.27
CA ARG A 31 -13.51 -8.46 3.30
C ARG A 31 -12.41 -8.79 4.33
N ASP A 32 -12.18 -10.06 4.63
CA ASP A 32 -11.16 -10.51 5.58
C ASP A 32 -9.71 -10.28 5.08
N ASN A 33 -9.50 -10.12 3.77
CA ASN A 33 -8.17 -9.93 3.21
C ASN A 33 -7.49 -8.65 3.70
N ILE A 34 -8.28 -7.63 4.07
CA ILE A 34 -7.75 -6.41 4.69
C ILE A 34 -7.15 -6.67 6.07
N LEU A 35 -7.73 -7.61 6.85
CA LEU A 35 -7.22 -7.98 8.17
C LEU A 35 -5.89 -8.73 8.01
N TYR A 36 -5.80 -9.66 7.06
CA TYR A 36 -4.55 -10.34 6.76
C TYR A 36 -3.45 -9.37 6.31
N PHE A 37 -3.79 -8.38 5.47
CA PHE A 37 -2.85 -7.34 5.06
C PHE A 37 -2.34 -6.52 6.26
N LEU A 38 -3.21 -6.11 7.17
CA LEU A 38 -2.81 -5.40 8.39
C LEU A 38 -1.90 -6.27 9.27
N VAL A 39 -2.20 -7.56 9.42
CA VAL A 39 -1.36 -8.49 10.18
C VAL A 39 0.04 -8.62 9.55
N ILE A 40 0.14 -8.66 8.22
CA ILE A 40 1.42 -8.68 7.51
C ILE A 40 2.22 -7.40 7.79
N LEU A 41 1.58 -6.22 7.73
CA LEU A 41 2.25 -4.94 8.05
C LEU A 41 2.77 -4.91 9.49
N VAL A 42 1.97 -5.36 10.45
CA VAL A 42 2.39 -5.45 11.86
C VAL A 42 3.56 -6.43 12.01
N THR A 43 3.52 -7.57 11.33
CA THR A 43 4.59 -8.56 11.36
C THR A 43 5.89 -7.99 10.78
N LEU A 44 5.82 -7.28 9.66
CA LEU A 44 6.97 -6.58 9.08
C LEU A 44 7.56 -5.54 10.04
N MET A 45 6.70 -4.79 10.74
CA MET A 45 7.15 -3.84 11.77
C MET A 45 7.89 -4.56 12.90
N VAL A 46 7.35 -5.66 13.43
CA VAL A 46 8.00 -6.44 14.50
C VAL A 46 9.37 -6.95 14.03
N LEU A 47 9.47 -7.44 12.80
CA LEU A 47 10.74 -7.90 12.22
C LEU A 47 11.72 -6.73 12.05
N ALA A 48 11.26 -5.57 11.61
CA ALA A 48 12.08 -4.37 11.49
C ALA A 48 12.62 -3.91 12.85
N VAL A 49 11.77 -3.89 13.90
CA VAL A 49 12.18 -3.57 15.27
C VAL A 49 13.15 -4.60 15.82
N LYS A 50 12.94 -5.90 15.56
CA LYS A 50 13.90 -6.94 15.97
C LYS A 50 15.27 -6.80 15.29
N THR A 51 15.30 -6.30 14.06
CA THR A 51 16.53 -6.18 13.27
C THR A 51 17.28 -4.88 13.55
N TRP A 52 16.57 -3.75 13.71
CA TRP A 52 17.14 -2.40 13.77
C TRP A 52 16.81 -1.66 15.08
N GLY A 53 16.05 -2.27 15.98
CA GLY A 53 15.64 -1.67 17.25
C GLY A 53 14.77 -0.43 17.08
N LEU A 54 15.04 0.59 17.90
CA LEU A 54 14.28 1.85 17.94
C LEU A 54 14.33 2.62 16.60
N VAL A 55 15.40 2.44 15.81
CA VAL A 55 15.56 3.14 14.52
C VAL A 55 14.44 2.79 13.54
N ALA A 56 13.97 1.54 13.52
CA ALA A 56 12.86 1.12 12.66
C ALA A 56 11.57 1.89 12.97
N LEU A 57 11.29 2.14 14.26
CA LEU A 57 10.14 2.93 14.67
C LEU A 57 10.29 4.39 14.25
N GLY A 58 11.48 4.97 14.44
CA GLY A 58 11.78 6.34 14.01
C GLY A 58 11.62 6.54 12.50
N LEU A 59 12.13 5.62 11.69
CA LEU A 59 11.98 5.67 10.23
C LEU A 59 10.53 5.47 9.80
N THR A 60 9.78 4.58 10.45
CA THR A 60 8.36 4.40 10.10
C THR A 60 7.53 5.62 10.47
N ALA A 61 7.80 6.25 11.62
CA ALA A 61 7.18 7.51 12.00
C ALA A 61 7.49 8.60 10.96
N LEU A 62 8.76 8.72 10.55
CA LEU A 62 9.19 9.68 9.53
C LEU A 62 8.51 9.43 8.17
N ALA A 63 8.41 8.18 7.75
CA ALA A 63 7.70 7.80 6.52
C ALA A 63 6.20 8.11 6.58
N THR A 64 5.61 8.13 7.78
CA THR A 64 4.18 8.45 7.99
C THR A 64 3.91 9.96 8.00
N VAL A 65 4.92 10.81 8.21
CA VAL A 65 4.81 12.28 8.21
C VAL A 65 4.09 12.82 6.96
N PRO A 66 4.52 12.53 5.71
CA PRO A 66 3.84 13.04 4.53
C PRO A 66 2.38 12.57 4.44
N VAL A 67 2.05 11.37 4.93
CA VAL A 67 0.68 10.86 4.97
C VAL A 67 -0.16 11.70 5.92
N ILE A 68 0.33 11.97 7.14
CA ILE A 68 -0.36 12.82 8.12
C ILE A 68 -0.57 14.22 7.56
N PHE A 69 0.45 14.84 6.96
CA PHE A 69 0.31 16.15 6.32
C PHE A 69 -0.70 16.13 5.18
N ALA A 70 -0.67 15.12 4.31
CA ALA A 70 -1.65 14.98 3.24
C ALA A 70 -3.07 14.83 3.80
N THR A 71 -3.26 14.04 4.86
CA THR A 71 -4.55 13.89 5.54
C THR A 71 -5.02 15.21 6.14
N LEU A 72 -4.15 15.95 6.84
CA LEU A 72 -4.49 17.25 7.41
C LEU A 72 -4.85 18.27 6.33
N ILE A 73 -4.08 18.32 5.24
CA ILE A 73 -4.36 19.17 4.09
C ILE A 73 -5.71 18.80 3.46
N LEU A 74 -6.00 17.52 3.27
CA LEU A 74 -7.25 17.04 2.70
C LEU A 74 -8.46 17.43 3.57
N ILE A 75 -8.34 17.25 4.89
CA ILE A 75 -9.36 17.69 5.85
C ILE A 75 -9.53 19.21 5.82
N THR A 76 -8.44 19.97 5.74
CA THR A 76 -8.46 21.45 5.72
C THR A 76 -9.07 21.99 4.42
N ILE A 77 -8.85 21.32 3.30
CA ILE A 77 -9.41 21.70 1.99
C ILE A 77 -10.93 21.40 1.93
N GLY A 78 -11.46 20.53 2.78
CA GLY A 78 -12.91 20.35 2.96
C GLY A 78 -13.64 19.77 1.75
N LYS A 79 -12.97 18.92 0.94
CA LYS A 79 -13.64 18.12 -0.09
C LYS A 79 -14.15 16.80 0.47
#